data_AF-A0A2X3KM23-F1
#
_entry.id   AF-A0A2X3KM23-F1
#
_cell.length_a   1.000
_cell.length_b   1.000
_cell.length_c   1.000
_cell.angle_alpha   90.00
_cell.angle_beta   90.00
_cell.angle_gamma   90.00
#
_symmetry.space_group_name_H-M   'P 1'
#
loop_
_entity.id
_entity.type
_entity.pdbx_description
1 polymer ?
#
loop_
_entity_poly.entity_id
_entity_poly.type
_entity_poly.pdbx_seq_one_letter_code
_entity_poly.pdbx_strand_id
1 'polypeptide(L)'
;MDKIKKRWAGYFVGLLVVLAAAAWWLLRPPGLPAGFASSNGRIEATEVDIASKIAGRIDTILVKEGQFVHQGEVLARMDTRVLNEQRLEAGRANQGGGKRGPGRQSLARSATK
;
A
#
# COMPACT_ATOMS: atom_id res chain seq x y z
N MET A 1 -57.15 18.78 56.30
CA MET A 1 -56.53 17.45 56.60
C MET A 1 -55.38 17.17 55.62
N ASP A 2 -54.60 18.21 55.30
CA ASP A 2 -53.91 18.27 54.01
C ASP A 2 -52.39 18.09 54.19
N LYS A 3 -51.91 18.34 55.42
CA LYS A 3 -50.52 18.15 55.83
C LYS A 3 -50.10 16.68 55.83
N ILE A 4 -51.00 15.76 56.20
CA ILE A 4 -50.73 14.30 56.21
C ILE A 4 -50.64 13.74 54.79
N LYS A 5 -51.55 14.12 53.90
CA LYS A 5 -51.53 13.71 52.48
C LYS A 5 -50.26 14.21 51.78
N LYS A 6 -49.80 15.42 52.10
CA LYS A 6 -48.57 15.99 51.53
C LYS A 6 -47.30 15.28 52.01
N ARG A 7 -47.27 14.78 53.26
CA ARG A 7 -46.17 13.94 53.78
C ARG A 7 -46.15 12.56 53.12
N TRP A 8 -47.32 11.94 52.96
CA TRP A 8 -47.46 10.67 52.24
C TRP A 8 -47.05 10.77 50.77
N ALA A 9 -47.43 11.87 50.10
CA ALA A 9 -46.95 12.15 48.74
C ALA A 9 -45.42 12.23 48.67
N GLY A 10 -44.78 12.88 49.66
CA GLY A 10 -43.32 12.93 49.76
C GLY A 10 -42.67 11.55 49.93
N TYR A 11 -43.23 10.70 50.79
CA TYR A 11 -42.74 9.32 50.96
C TYR A 11 -42.92 8.47 49.70
N PHE A 12 -44.04 8.64 48.99
CA PHE A 12 -44.30 7.91 47.76
C PHE A 12 -43.32 8.30 46.64
N VAL A 13 -43.04 9.60 46.52
CA VAL A 13 -42.03 10.11 45.59
C VAL A 13 -40.63 9.59 45.98
N GLY A 14 -40.29 9.63 47.27
CA GLY A 14 -39.02 9.07 47.76
C GLY A 14 -38.87 7.59 47.44
N LEU A 15 -39.92 6.80 47.65
CA LEU A 15 -39.94 5.37 47.34
C LEU A 15 -39.76 5.12 45.83
N LEU A 16 -40.46 5.88 44.98
CA LEU A 16 -40.31 5.77 43.53
C LEU A 16 -38.88 6.10 43.06
N VAL A 17 -38.24 7.12 43.63
CA VAL A 17 -36.85 7.48 43.29
C VAL A 17 -35.89 6.36 43.68
N VAL A 18 -36.07 5.76 44.87
CA VAL A 18 -35.23 4.64 45.32
C VAL A 18 -35.42 3.42 44.43
N LEU A 19 -36.65 3.09 44.07
CA LEU A 19 -36.96 1.97 43.17
C LEU A 19 -36.38 2.19 41.77
N ALA A 20 -36.47 3.41 41.24
CA ALA A 20 -35.88 3.76 39.95
C ALA A 20 -34.34 3.67 39.97
N ALA A 21 -33.70 4.13 41.05
CA ALA A 21 -32.25 4.02 41.22
C ALA A 21 -31.78 2.56 41.35
N ALA A 22 -32.53 1.75 42.11
CA ALA A 22 -32.25 0.32 42.26
C ALA A 22 -32.41 -0.43 40.93
N ALA A 23 -33.48 -0.14 40.17
CA ALA A 23 -33.68 -0.70 38.84
C ALA A 23 -32.53 -0.32 37.91
N TRP A 24 -32.15 0.96 37.86
CA TRP A 24 -31.01 1.42 37.05
C TRP A 24 -29.71 0.69 37.37
N TRP A 25 -29.43 0.46 38.67
CA TRP A 25 -28.24 -0.25 39.09
C TRP A 25 -28.25 -1.73 38.72
N LEU A 26 -29.41 -2.39 38.78
CA LEU A 26 -29.55 -3.81 38.47
C LEU A 26 -29.57 -4.10 36.96
N LEU A 27 -30.13 -3.17 36.17
CA LEU A 27 -30.26 -3.29 34.72
C LEU A 27 -29.04 -2.80 33.94
N ARG A 28 -28.04 -2.21 34.62
CA ARG A 28 -26.81 -1.77 33.94
C ARG A 28 -26.06 -3.00 33.40
N PRO A 29 -25.66 -3.01 32.12
CA PRO A 29 -24.87 -4.11 31.58
C PRO A 29 -23.55 -4.21 32.35
N PRO A 30 -23.05 -5.44 32.63
CA PRO A 30 -21.73 -5.61 33.19
C PRO A 30 -20.71 -4.95 32.26
N GLY A 31 -19.89 -4.05 32.81
CA GLY A 31 -18.79 -3.42 32.07
C GLY A 31 -17.77 -4.46 31.60
N LEU A 32 -16.82 -4.03 30.76
CA LEU A 32 -15.79 -4.92 30.27
C LEU A 32 -14.98 -5.54 31.44
N PRO A 33 -14.63 -6.83 31.35
CA PRO A 33 -13.82 -7.50 32.37
C PRO A 33 -12.46 -6.82 32.54
N ALA A 34 -11.87 -6.98 33.73
CA ALA A 34 -10.55 -6.40 34.03
C ALA A 34 -9.51 -6.84 32.99
N GLY A 35 -8.78 -5.87 32.44
CA GLY A 35 -7.78 -6.09 31.38
C GLY A 35 -8.29 -5.89 29.95
N PHE A 36 -9.60 -5.66 29.74
CA PHE A 36 -10.16 -5.38 28.42
C PHE A 36 -10.54 -3.91 28.28
N ALA A 37 -9.90 -3.21 27.35
CA ALA A 37 -10.29 -1.88 26.91
C ALA A 37 -11.08 -1.98 25.61
N SER A 38 -12.31 -1.44 25.58
CA SER A 38 -13.07 -1.30 24.34
C SER A 38 -12.65 0.00 23.66
N SER A 39 -12.03 -0.12 22.48
CA SER A 39 -11.78 1.02 21.59
C SER A 39 -12.38 0.71 20.23
N ASN A 40 -13.10 1.68 19.67
CA ASN A 40 -13.57 1.61 18.29
C ASN A 40 -12.46 2.17 17.40
N GLY A 41 -11.37 1.41 17.30
CA GLY A 41 -10.21 1.77 16.48
C GLY A 41 -10.45 1.39 15.03
N ARG A 42 -10.13 2.30 14.11
CA ARG A 42 -9.96 1.94 12.70
C ARG A 42 -8.50 1.68 12.45
N ILE A 43 -8.17 0.46 12.05
CA ILE A 43 -6.82 0.10 11.65
C ILE A 43 -6.68 0.53 10.19
N GLU A 44 -5.84 1.53 9.95
CA GLU A 44 -5.49 2.00 8.61
C GLU A 44 -4.12 1.43 8.25
N ALA A 45 -4.02 0.74 7.11
CA ALA A 45 -2.77 0.23 6.57
C ALA A 45 -2.52 0.89 5.21
N THR A 46 -1.27 1.30 4.95
CA THR A 46 -0.88 1.82 3.63
C THR A 46 -0.55 0.65 2.72
N GLU A 47 -1.48 0.33 1.82
CA GLU A 47 -1.28 -0.67 0.78
C GLU A 47 -0.53 -0.05 -0.40
N VAL A 48 0.49 -0.75 -0.91
CA VAL A 48 1.29 -0.31 -2.06
C VAL A 48 1.35 -1.44 -3.07
N ASP A 49 0.65 -1.26 -4.18
CA ASP A 49 0.72 -2.18 -5.32
C ASP A 49 1.96 -1.91 -6.16
N ILE A 50 2.79 -2.94 -6.36
CA ILE A 50 4.02 -2.84 -7.15
C ILE A 50 3.78 -3.46 -8.52
N ALA A 51 3.85 -2.61 -9.56
CA ALA A 51 3.74 -3.03 -10.96
C ALA A 51 5.02 -2.72 -11.75
N SER A 52 5.31 -3.54 -12.76
CA SER A 52 6.45 -3.31 -13.65
C SER A 52 6.19 -2.11 -14.57
N LYS A 53 7.15 -1.19 -14.67
CA LYS A 53 7.07 0.00 -15.55
C LYS A 53 6.94 -0.33 -17.04
N ILE A 54 7.46 -1.48 -17.46
CA ILE A 54 7.44 -1.95 -18.85
C ILE A 54 6.78 -3.32 -18.84
N ALA A 55 5.92 -3.58 -19.82
CA ALA A 55 5.34 -4.91 -20.01
C ALA A 55 6.45 -5.92 -20.34
N GLY A 56 6.50 -7.03 -19.61
CA GLY A 56 7.50 -8.07 -19.78
C GLY A 56 7.14 -9.33 -18.99
N ARG A 57 7.77 -10.45 -19.32
CA ARG A 57 7.59 -11.71 -18.60
C ARG A 57 8.47 -11.72 -17.35
N ILE A 58 7.95 -12.22 -16.22
CA ILE A 58 8.75 -12.47 -15.02
C ILE A 58 9.61 -13.71 -15.26
N ASP A 59 10.91 -13.58 -15.00
CA ASP A 59 11.85 -14.70 -15.04
C ASP A 59 11.85 -15.46 -13.71
N THR A 60 12.07 -14.74 -12.61
CA THR A 60 12.14 -15.33 -11.27
C THR A 60 11.53 -14.40 -10.22
N ILE A 61 10.78 -14.97 -9.27
CA ILE A 61 10.29 -14.29 -8.06
C ILE A 61 11.21 -14.66 -6.90
N LEU A 62 11.73 -13.67 -6.18
CA LEU A 62 12.77 -13.85 -5.15
C LEU A 62 12.21 -13.83 -3.72
N VAL A 63 10.92 -13.55 -3.56
CA VAL A 63 10.24 -13.39 -2.27
C VAL A 63 9.03 -14.32 -2.16
N LYS A 64 8.64 -14.64 -0.93
CA LYS A 64 7.44 -15.45 -0.63
C LYS A 64 6.30 -14.57 -0.10
N GLU A 65 5.08 -15.07 -0.23
CA GLU A 65 3.91 -14.44 0.39
C GLU A 65 4.08 -14.33 1.92
N GLY A 66 3.75 -13.17 2.48
CA GLY A 66 3.89 -12.88 3.91
C GLY A 66 5.33 -12.61 4.38
N GLN A 67 6.32 -12.60 3.48
CA GLN A 67 7.70 -12.26 3.82
C GLN A 67 7.85 -10.74 4.03
N PHE A 68 8.51 -10.35 5.11
CA PHE A 68 8.91 -8.95 5.33
C PHE A 68 10.03 -8.58 4.35
N VAL A 69 9.84 -7.46 3.64
CA VAL A 69 10.79 -6.93 2.66
C VAL A 69 11.20 -5.51 3.03
N HIS A 70 12.42 -5.12 2.65
CA HIS A 70 12.99 -3.82 2.97
C HIS A 70 13.02 -2.92 1.73
N GLN A 71 13.13 -1.61 1.94
CA GLN A 71 13.22 -0.66 0.83
C GLN A 71 14.47 -0.95 -0.02
N GLY A 72 14.27 -1.05 -1.33
CA GLY A 72 15.36 -1.33 -2.29
C GLY A 72 15.65 -2.82 -2.49
N GLU A 73 14.93 -3.72 -1.80
CA GLU A 73 15.06 -5.16 -2.01
C GLU A 73 14.49 -5.58 -3.37
N VAL A 74 15.21 -6.47 -4.07
CA VAL A 74 14.78 -6.96 -5.38
C VAL A 74 13.75 -8.06 -5.19
N LEU A 75 12.50 -7.76 -5.54
CA LEU A 75 11.37 -8.69 -5.36
C LEU A 75 11.27 -9.73 -6.49
N ALA A 76 11.54 -9.30 -7.73
CA ALA A 76 11.45 -10.16 -8.90
C ALA A 76 12.39 -9.68 -10.02
N ARG A 77 12.79 -10.61 -10.88
CA ARG A 77 13.60 -10.34 -12.07
C ARG A 77 12.76 -10.53 -13.33
N MET A 78 12.89 -9.61 -14.28
CA MET A 78 12.21 -9.67 -15.58
C MET A 78 13.08 -10.38 -16.62
N ASP A 79 12.46 -11.11 -17.54
CA ASP A 79 13.12 -11.65 -18.73
C ASP A 79 13.50 -10.50 -19.67
N THR A 80 14.80 -10.30 -19.86
CA THR A 80 15.37 -9.21 -20.66
C THR A 80 15.95 -9.67 -22.00
N ARG A 81 15.73 -10.93 -22.42
CA ARG A 81 16.36 -11.48 -23.63
C ARG A 81 16.04 -10.64 -24.87
N VAL A 82 14.77 -10.35 -25.09
CA VAL A 82 14.31 -9.51 -26.23
C VAL A 82 14.83 -8.08 -26.14
N LEU A 83 14.86 -7.49 -24.94
CA LEU A 83 15.32 -6.12 -24.73
C LEU A 83 16.84 -5.98 -24.97
N ASN A 84 17.60 -7.02 -24.63
CA ASN A 84 19.05 -7.02 -24.82
C ASN A 84 19.42 -7.21 -26.30
N GLU A 85 18.67 -8.03 -27.03
CA GLU A 85 18.82 -8.19 -28.49
C GLU A 85 18.56 -6.87 -29.23
N GLN A 86 17.47 -6.16 -28.91
CA GLN A 86 17.15 -4.85 -29.49
C GLN A 86 18.25 -3.80 -29.21
N ARG A 87 18.80 -3.78 -27.99
CA ARG A 87 19.91 -2.87 -27.64
C ARG A 87 21.17 -3.18 -28.44
N LEU A 88 21.48 -4.47 -28.61
CA LEU A 88 22.65 -4.91 -29.36
C LEU A 88 22.52 -4.54 -30.85
N GLU A 89 21.33 -4.71 -31.42
CA GLU A 89 21.02 -4.34 -32.81
C GLU A 89 21.09 -2.82 -33.04
N ALA A 90 20.51 -2.02 -32.13
CA ALA A 90 20.59 -0.56 -32.17
C ALA A 90 22.05 -0.05 -32.03
N GLY A 91 22.85 -0.68 -31.16
CA GLY A 91 24.26 -0.36 -30.99
C GLY A 91 25.10 -0.67 -32.24
N ARG A 92 24.79 -1.79 -32.94
CA ARG A 92 25.43 -2.16 -34.21
C ARG A 92 25.04 -1.21 -35.35
N ALA A 93 23.78 -0.81 -35.43
CA ALA A 93 23.29 0.14 -36.43
C ALA A 93 23.99 1.51 -36.31
N ASN A 94 24.18 2.02 -35.09
CA ASN A 94 24.88 3.29 -34.86
C ASN A 94 26.37 3.26 -35.21
N GLN A 95 27.04 2.11 -35.12
CA GLN A 95 28.45 1.97 -35.48
C GLN A 95 28.67 1.72 -36.99
N GLY A 96 27.67 1.17 -37.68
CA GLY A 96 27.74 0.88 -39.12
C GLY A 96 27.62 2.11 -40.04
N GLY A 97 27.06 3.23 -39.55
CA GLY A 97 26.86 4.46 -40.33
C GLY A 97 28.14 5.29 -40.59
N GLY A 98 29.22 5.06 -39.86
CA GLY A 98 30.43 5.90 -39.90
C GLY A 98 31.52 5.52 -40.90
N LYS A 99 31.38 4.42 -41.66
CA LYS A 99 32.50 3.86 -42.46
C LYS A 99 32.32 3.85 -43.99
N ARG A 100 31.32 4.55 -44.54
CA ARG A 100 31.16 4.69 -46.01
C ARG A 100 31.49 6.12 -46.47
N GLY A 101 32.76 6.51 -46.36
CA GLY A 101 33.27 7.72 -47.01
C GLY A 101 33.57 7.47 -48.50
N PRO A 102 33.19 8.36 -49.42
CA PRO A 102 33.30 8.12 -50.86
C PRO A 102 34.75 7.99 -51.30
N GLY A 103 35.04 6.90 -52.01
CA GLY A 103 36.37 6.58 -52.54
C GLY A 103 36.88 7.69 -53.45
N ARG A 104 38.06 8.22 -53.12
CA ARG A 104 38.86 9.12 -53.96
C ARG A 104 39.36 8.36 -55.19
N GLN A 105 38.54 8.29 -56.23
CA GLN A 105 39.01 8.01 -57.59
C GLN A 105 39.24 9.35 -58.30
N SER A 106 40.51 9.76 -58.40
CA SER A 106 41.08 10.53 -59.54
C SER A 106 42.33 11.31 -59.12
N LEU A 107 43.43 10.60 -58.83
CA LEU A 107 44.78 11.18 -58.92
C LEU A 107 45.65 10.20 -59.72
N ALA A 108 45.28 10.01 -60.98
CA ALA A 108 46.06 9.23 -61.94
C ALA A 108 45.86 9.77 -63.36
N ARG A 109 46.08 11.08 -63.54
CA ARG A 109 46.50 11.73 -64.79
C ARG A 109 47.31 12.95 -64.35
N SER A 110 48.50 13.27 -64.80
CA SER A 110 49.41 12.69 -65.77
C SER A 110 50.59 13.66 -65.72
N ALA A 111 51.69 13.26 -65.11
CA ALA A 111 52.94 14.01 -65.16
C ALA A 111 54.01 13.09 -65.72
N THR A 112 54.17 13.07 -67.05
CA THR A 112 55.49 12.87 -67.70
C THR A 112 55.41 13.10 -69.21
N LYS A 113 56.28 14.02 -69.65
CA LYS A 113 57.00 14.11 -70.93
C LYS A 113 56.26 14.57 -72.20
#